data_AF-A0A7S7FQH9-F1
#
_entry.id   AF-A0A7S7FQH9-F1
#
_cell.length_a   1.000
_cell.length_b   1.000
_cell.length_c   1.000
_cell.angle_alpha   90.00
_cell.angle_beta   90.00
_cell.angle_gamma   90.00
#
_symmetry.space_group_name_H-M   'P 1'
#
loop_
_entity.id
_entity.type
_entity.pdbx_description
1 polymer ?
#
loop_
_entity_poly.entity_id
_entity_poly.type
_entity_poly.pdbx_seq_one_letter_code
_entity_poly.pdbx_strand_id
1 'polypeptide(L)'
;MKLSKVVTGTAVVALSTLVLSACSSSSSSKNSSSSKASSSKVVKKSSTQKQVAGGPLKDGTYKLNETGYDHGYKVEMAMTVKDGKITSTKYDYVDKNGKSKTKDASYEKAMKAKVKVGPKEYIPELNKSFKKNGTNVGAIDVISGATDSSMTFKNYAQQLVQAAQAGDTKPIEVNNTGKMKDGTYTLEEKNYFNGYRVTFSITVKDGKITESNYDNVNKDGKSKTQDTKYEANMKKVNKVGPKEYIPELNKSLVAKQSPAKVDVVSGATHSSDTFILYADQLVNAAQNGNTNKIEVDNIVYK
;
A
#
# COMPACT_ATOMS: atom_id res chain seq x y z
N MET A 1 -57.63 -6.92 34.44
CA MET A 1 -57.43 -5.64 35.18
C MET A 1 -56.13 -5.03 34.67
N LYS A 2 -56.00 -3.81 34.15
CA LYS A 2 -56.90 -2.68 33.85
C LYS A 2 -56.35 -2.03 32.56
N LEU A 3 -57.26 -1.54 31.72
CA LEU A 3 -56.98 -0.63 30.62
C LEU A 3 -56.67 0.78 31.14
N SER A 4 -55.83 1.54 30.43
CA SER A 4 -56.10 2.96 30.17
C SER A 4 -55.38 3.42 28.89
N LYS A 5 -56.18 4.05 28.01
CA LYS A 5 -55.80 4.82 26.81
C LYS A 5 -55.97 6.31 27.15
N VAL A 6 -55.14 7.21 26.63
CA VAL A 6 -55.40 8.64 26.24
C VAL A 6 -54.19 9.06 25.36
N VAL A 7 -54.27 9.32 24.04
CA VAL A 7 -54.89 10.41 23.24
C VAL A 7 -54.02 11.69 23.13
N THR A 8 -53.47 11.86 21.91
CA THR A 8 -53.39 13.07 21.05
C THR A 8 -52.57 14.31 21.46
N GLY A 9 -51.78 14.82 20.50
CA GLY A 9 -51.29 16.21 20.50
C GLY A 9 -50.28 16.51 19.40
N THR A 10 -50.75 16.82 18.19
CA THR A 10 -49.97 17.47 17.13
C THR A 10 -49.77 18.96 17.45
N ALA A 11 -48.53 19.45 17.33
CA ALA A 11 -48.24 20.87 17.18
C ALA A 11 -47.17 21.06 16.09
N VAL A 12 -47.51 21.92 15.13
CA VAL A 12 -46.73 22.38 13.97
C VAL A 12 -46.13 23.75 14.32
N VAL A 13 -45.17 24.22 13.49
CA VAL A 13 -44.62 25.60 13.39
C VAL A 13 -43.36 25.78 14.26
N ALA A 14 -42.20 26.30 13.81
CA ALA A 14 -41.93 27.27 12.75
C ALA A 14 -40.55 27.04 12.09
N LEU A 15 -40.43 27.48 10.83
CA LEU A 15 -39.16 27.82 10.19
C LEU A 15 -38.50 28.99 10.92
N SER A 16 -37.17 28.97 11.03
CA SER A 16 -36.36 30.18 11.14
C SER A 16 -35.00 29.95 10.49
N THR A 17 -34.73 30.76 9.47
CA THR A 17 -33.55 30.81 8.62
C THR A 17 -32.49 31.77 9.18
N LEU A 18 -31.24 31.54 8.74
CA LEU A 18 -30.06 32.43 8.78
C LEU A 18 -29.36 32.52 10.17
N VAL A 19 -28.06 32.75 10.34
CA VAL A 19 -27.01 33.34 9.50
C VAL A 19 -25.64 32.77 9.94
N LEU A 20 -24.63 32.97 9.10
CA LEU A 20 -23.22 32.61 9.23
C LEU A 20 -22.43 33.23 10.41
N SER A 21 -21.33 32.53 10.75
CA SER A 21 -20.01 33.03 11.21
C SER A 21 -19.87 33.58 12.63
N ALA A 22 -19.11 32.87 13.47
CA ALA A 22 -17.95 33.39 14.20
C ALA A 22 -17.21 32.29 14.99
N CYS A 23 -15.88 32.40 15.01
CA CYS A 23 -14.93 31.54 15.72
C CYS A 23 -14.79 32.00 17.19
N SER A 24 -14.78 31.08 18.16
CA SER A 24 -14.14 31.27 19.48
C SER A 24 -14.01 29.95 20.25
N SER A 25 -13.00 29.88 21.12
CA SER A 25 -12.32 28.71 21.68
C SER A 25 -12.80 28.21 23.06
N SER A 26 -12.53 26.91 23.31
CA SER A 26 -12.46 26.18 24.60
C SER A 26 -13.81 25.85 25.28
N SER A 27 -14.08 24.69 25.90
CA SER A 27 -13.24 23.66 26.52
C SER A 27 -13.98 22.30 26.70
N SER A 28 -13.19 21.22 26.69
CA SER A 28 -13.34 19.89 27.34
C SER A 28 -14.67 19.10 27.37
N SER A 29 -14.73 17.92 26.72
CA SER A 29 -14.52 16.60 27.38
C SER A 29 -14.86 15.39 26.47
N LYS A 30 -14.05 14.32 26.60
CA LYS A 30 -14.27 12.88 26.31
C LYS A 30 -14.75 12.46 24.90
N ASN A 31 -13.89 11.76 24.16
CA ASN A 31 -13.88 10.28 24.05
C ASN A 31 -13.00 9.85 22.87
N SER A 32 -12.14 8.86 23.08
CA SER A 32 -11.28 8.24 22.07
C SER A 32 -12.14 7.52 21.02
N SER A 33 -12.09 7.99 19.77
CA SER A 33 -12.62 7.27 18.61
C SER A 33 -11.77 7.59 17.38
N SER A 34 -11.57 6.55 16.58
CA SER A 34 -10.65 6.42 15.47
C SER A 34 -10.67 7.59 14.48
N SER A 35 -9.48 8.15 14.25
CA SER A 35 -9.21 9.09 13.16
C SER A 35 -9.34 8.38 11.81
N LYS A 36 -10.55 8.47 11.26
CA LYS A 36 -10.86 8.21 9.86
C LYS A 36 -9.98 9.11 9.00
N ALA A 37 -9.03 8.52 8.26
CA ALA A 37 -8.22 9.23 7.28
C ALA A 37 -9.16 9.93 6.29
N SER A 38 -9.22 11.27 6.37
CA SER A 38 -9.98 12.08 5.44
C SER A 38 -9.26 12.05 4.10
N SER A 39 -9.84 11.31 3.16
CA SER A 39 -9.40 11.25 1.77
C SER A 39 -9.41 12.67 1.21
N SER A 40 -8.22 13.27 1.09
CA SER A 40 -8.06 14.50 0.35
C SER A 40 -8.37 14.21 -1.11
N LYS A 41 -9.46 14.80 -1.61
CA LYS A 41 -9.84 14.78 -3.02
C LYS A 41 -8.64 15.20 -3.87
N VAL A 42 -8.00 14.23 -4.52
CA VAL A 42 -7.07 14.49 -5.61
C VAL A 42 -7.91 14.94 -6.80
N VAL A 43 -7.75 16.21 -7.19
CA VAL A 43 -8.30 16.76 -8.42
C VAL A 43 -7.75 15.95 -9.58
N LYS A 44 -8.63 15.15 -10.20
CA LYS A 44 -8.35 14.35 -11.39
C LYS A 44 -8.18 15.28 -12.59
N LYS A 45 -6.98 15.83 -12.77
CA LYS A 45 -6.55 16.40 -14.04
C LYS A 45 -5.78 15.31 -14.78
N SER A 46 -6.46 14.65 -15.72
CA SER A 46 -5.87 13.66 -16.62
C SER A 46 -4.99 14.38 -17.66
N SER A 47 -3.82 14.86 -17.24
CA SER A 47 -2.72 15.12 -18.16
C SER A 47 -1.93 13.83 -18.32
N THR A 48 -1.78 13.34 -19.54
CA THR A 48 -0.91 12.23 -19.90
C THR A 48 0.53 12.59 -19.50
N GLN A 49 0.95 12.20 -18.31
CA GLN A 49 2.31 12.48 -17.83
C GLN A 49 3.30 11.67 -18.66
N LYS A 50 4.38 12.30 -19.11
CA LYS A 50 5.39 11.67 -19.96
C LYS A 50 6.33 10.85 -19.09
N GLN A 51 6.53 9.58 -19.41
CA GLN A 51 7.59 8.78 -18.78
C GLN A 51 8.97 9.37 -19.13
N VAL A 52 9.79 9.61 -18.12
CA VAL A 52 11.13 10.17 -18.24
C VAL A 52 12.24 9.25 -17.74
N ALA A 53 11.89 8.19 -17.00
CA ALA A 53 12.80 7.14 -16.58
C ALA A 53 12.04 5.82 -16.32
N GLY A 54 12.78 4.72 -16.14
CA GLY A 54 12.24 3.36 -16.06
C GLY A 54 12.37 2.62 -17.39
N GLY A 55 12.90 1.40 -17.37
CA GLY A 55 13.02 0.54 -18.54
C GLY A 55 11.65 0.14 -19.12
N PRO A 56 11.57 -0.12 -20.44
CA PRO A 56 10.35 -0.62 -21.06
C PRO A 56 10.04 -2.03 -20.55
N LEU A 57 8.75 -2.39 -20.54
CA LEU A 57 8.36 -3.76 -20.24
C LEU A 57 8.78 -4.66 -21.41
N LYS A 58 9.34 -5.83 -21.10
CA LYS A 58 9.57 -6.90 -22.07
C LYS A 58 8.31 -7.73 -22.22
N ASP A 59 8.10 -8.20 -23.44
CA ASP A 59 6.96 -9.07 -23.74
C ASP A 59 7.13 -10.42 -23.07
N GLY A 60 6.03 -10.97 -22.58
CA GLY A 60 6.08 -12.22 -21.83
C GLY A 60 4.87 -12.42 -20.92
N THR A 61 4.87 -13.56 -20.23
CA THR A 61 3.95 -13.83 -19.13
C THR A 61 4.75 -14.00 -17.85
N TYR A 62 4.49 -13.12 -16.91
CA TYR A 62 5.15 -13.05 -15.61
C TYR A 62 4.20 -13.61 -14.56
N LYS A 63 4.72 -14.42 -13.64
CA LYS A 63 3.91 -15.12 -12.63
C LYS A 63 4.52 -14.91 -11.26
N LEU A 64 3.66 -14.79 -10.26
CA LEU A 64 4.02 -14.75 -8.85
C LEU A 64 3.06 -15.64 -8.08
N ASN A 65 3.59 -16.56 -7.29
CA ASN A 65 2.80 -17.47 -6.48
C ASN A 65 3.29 -17.47 -5.03
N GLU A 66 2.35 -17.45 -4.10
CA GLU A 66 2.64 -17.81 -2.72
C GLU A 66 2.87 -19.31 -2.61
N THR A 67 3.81 -19.73 -1.74
CA THR A 67 4.09 -21.15 -1.50
C THR A 67 3.29 -21.70 -0.31
N GLY A 68 2.90 -20.84 0.64
CA GLY A 68 2.15 -21.20 1.84
C GLY A 68 0.67 -20.82 1.76
N TYR A 69 -0.18 -21.62 2.42
CA TYR A 69 -1.60 -21.32 2.58
C TYR A 69 -1.85 -20.59 3.89
N ASP A 70 -2.33 -19.34 3.82
CA ASP A 70 -2.81 -18.57 4.95
C ASP A 70 -4.34 -18.57 4.99
N HIS A 71 -4.92 -18.91 6.14
CA HIS A 71 -6.37 -19.13 6.30
C HIS A 71 -6.97 -20.10 5.25
N GLY A 72 -6.18 -21.06 4.78
CA GLY A 72 -6.58 -22.05 3.77
C GLY A 72 -6.42 -21.59 2.31
N TYR A 73 -5.84 -20.41 2.07
CA TYR A 73 -5.68 -19.83 0.74
C TYR A 73 -4.26 -19.35 0.46
N LYS A 74 -3.85 -19.37 -0.81
CA LYS A 74 -2.61 -18.75 -1.29
C LYS A 74 -2.90 -17.84 -2.48
N VAL A 75 -2.07 -16.83 -2.71
CA VAL A 75 -2.17 -15.97 -3.89
C VAL A 75 -1.53 -16.64 -5.11
N GLU A 76 -2.23 -16.54 -6.23
CA GLU A 76 -1.66 -16.72 -7.57
C GLU A 76 -1.91 -15.44 -8.38
N MET A 77 -0.84 -14.88 -8.94
CA MET A 77 -0.87 -13.66 -9.73
C MET A 77 -0.10 -13.82 -11.03
N ALA A 78 -0.63 -13.27 -12.11
CA ALA A 78 0.02 -13.27 -13.41
C ALA A 78 -0.24 -11.97 -14.17
N MET A 79 0.73 -11.58 -14.99
CA MET A 79 0.67 -10.41 -15.86
C MET A 79 1.23 -10.78 -17.24
N THR A 80 0.51 -10.43 -18.32
CA THR A 80 0.97 -10.62 -19.69
C THR A 80 1.27 -9.28 -20.33
N VAL A 81 2.50 -9.14 -20.84
CA VAL A 81 2.96 -7.98 -21.60
C VAL A 81 3.04 -8.33 -23.08
N LYS A 82 2.50 -7.45 -23.93
CA LYS A 82 2.66 -7.49 -25.39
C LYS A 82 2.89 -6.08 -25.90
N ASP A 83 3.82 -5.91 -26.84
CA ASP A 83 4.23 -4.63 -27.38
C ASP A 83 4.58 -3.61 -26.27
N GLY A 84 5.24 -4.08 -25.21
CA GLY A 84 5.59 -3.28 -24.04
C GLY A 84 4.41 -2.80 -23.19
N LYS A 85 3.20 -3.32 -23.40
CA LYS A 85 1.98 -2.96 -22.66
C LYS A 85 1.39 -4.14 -21.90
N ILE A 86 0.87 -3.88 -20.71
CA ILE A 86 0.12 -4.87 -19.93
C ILE A 86 -1.22 -5.13 -20.61
N THR A 87 -1.39 -6.32 -21.17
CA THR A 87 -2.61 -6.72 -21.90
C THR A 87 -3.58 -7.51 -21.05
N SER A 88 -3.05 -8.24 -20.05
CA SER A 88 -3.83 -9.11 -19.18
C SER A 88 -3.21 -9.17 -17.79
N THR A 89 -4.06 -9.23 -16.79
CA THR A 89 -3.71 -9.41 -15.38
C THR A 89 -4.64 -10.45 -14.79
N LYS A 90 -4.11 -11.34 -13.97
CA LYS A 90 -4.86 -12.31 -13.18
C LYS A 90 -4.36 -12.22 -11.74
N TYR A 91 -5.28 -12.20 -10.80
CA TYR A 91 -4.99 -12.26 -9.39
C TYR A 91 -6.16 -12.92 -8.70
N ASP A 92 -5.86 -13.90 -7.86
CA ASP A 92 -6.84 -14.56 -7.02
C ASP A 92 -6.17 -15.16 -5.78
N TYR A 93 -7.00 -15.47 -4.79
CA TYR A 93 -6.66 -16.39 -3.72
C TYR A 93 -7.26 -17.75 -4.07
N VAL A 94 -6.47 -18.82 -4.05
CA VAL A 94 -6.93 -20.18 -4.34
C VAL A 94 -6.73 -21.10 -3.14
N ASP A 95 -7.67 -22.02 -2.92
CA ASP A 95 -7.56 -23.06 -1.91
C ASP A 95 -6.63 -24.20 -2.37
N LYS A 96 -6.47 -25.23 -1.53
CA LYS A 96 -5.62 -26.41 -1.83
C LYS A 96 -6.05 -27.20 -3.07
N ASN A 97 -7.30 -27.04 -3.51
CA ASN A 97 -7.85 -27.68 -4.70
C ASN A 97 -7.79 -26.74 -5.92
N GLY A 98 -7.18 -25.56 -5.80
CA GLY A 98 -7.15 -24.54 -6.84
C GLY A 98 -8.46 -23.76 -6.99
N LYS A 99 -9.41 -23.89 -6.06
CA LYS A 99 -10.69 -23.19 -6.13
C LYS A 99 -10.52 -21.74 -5.66
N SER A 100 -11.01 -20.82 -6.49
CA SER A 100 -11.03 -19.38 -6.20
C SER A 100 -11.77 -19.03 -4.91
N LYS A 101 -11.18 -18.15 -4.09
CA LYS A 101 -11.79 -17.54 -2.89
C LYS A 101 -13.03 -16.74 -3.24
N THR A 102 -13.15 -16.20 -4.46
CA THR A 102 -14.38 -15.56 -4.94
C THR A 102 -15.57 -16.52 -5.00
N LYS A 103 -15.33 -17.84 -5.02
CA LYS A 103 -16.36 -18.89 -5.03
C LYS A 103 -16.65 -19.45 -3.65
N ASP A 104 -15.98 -18.97 -2.60
CA ASP A 104 -16.29 -19.33 -1.21
C ASP A 104 -17.38 -18.40 -0.66
N ALA A 105 -18.62 -18.88 -0.68
CA ALA A 105 -19.77 -18.14 -0.16
C ALA A 105 -19.72 -17.96 1.37
N SER A 106 -19.08 -18.87 2.10
CA SER A 106 -18.96 -18.81 3.55
C SER A 106 -17.97 -17.72 3.96
N TYR A 107 -16.80 -17.69 3.31
CA TYR A 107 -15.79 -16.64 3.55
C TYR A 107 -16.32 -15.27 3.15
N GLU A 108 -16.96 -15.17 1.99
CA GLU A 108 -17.63 -13.95 1.51
C GLU A 108 -18.61 -13.39 2.55
N LYS A 109 -19.52 -14.22 3.06
CA LYS A 109 -20.50 -13.82 4.08
C LYS A 109 -19.83 -13.40 5.39
N ALA A 110 -18.83 -14.14 5.85
CA ALA A 110 -18.12 -13.86 7.10
C ALA A 110 -17.33 -12.55 7.04
N MET A 111 -16.65 -12.28 5.93
CA MET A 111 -15.86 -11.05 5.75
C MET A 111 -16.78 -9.83 5.63
N LYS A 112 -17.82 -9.90 4.81
CA LYS A 112 -18.79 -8.80 4.67
C LYS A 112 -19.47 -8.39 5.97
N ALA A 113 -19.77 -9.36 6.83
CA ALA A 113 -20.37 -9.06 8.13
C ALA A 113 -19.49 -8.10 8.95
N LYS A 114 -18.16 -8.30 8.91
CA LYS A 114 -17.17 -7.54 9.68
C LYS A 114 -16.75 -6.24 9.02
N VAL A 115 -16.42 -6.28 7.73
CA VAL A 115 -15.73 -5.17 7.03
C VAL A 115 -16.47 -4.66 5.80
N LYS A 116 -17.70 -5.13 5.56
CA LYS A 116 -18.63 -4.69 4.49
C LYS A 116 -18.18 -4.93 3.04
N VAL A 117 -17.01 -5.57 2.84
CA VAL A 117 -16.50 -6.02 1.54
C VAL A 117 -16.10 -7.49 1.65
N GLY A 118 -16.21 -8.24 0.55
CA GLY A 118 -15.78 -9.64 0.47
C GLY A 118 -14.93 -9.90 -0.78
N PRO A 119 -14.35 -11.12 -0.90
CA PRO A 119 -13.53 -11.52 -2.05
C PRO A 119 -14.22 -11.34 -3.40
N LYS A 120 -15.55 -11.47 -3.46
CA LYS A 120 -16.30 -11.26 -4.71
C LYS A 120 -16.27 -9.81 -5.20
N GLU A 121 -16.06 -8.85 -4.32
CA GLU A 121 -15.94 -7.44 -4.68
C GLU A 121 -14.49 -7.02 -4.88
N TYR A 122 -13.64 -7.25 -3.86
CA TYR A 122 -12.32 -6.62 -3.86
C TYR A 122 -11.37 -7.24 -4.89
N ILE A 123 -11.44 -8.55 -5.14
CA ILE A 123 -10.53 -9.22 -6.10
C ILE A 123 -10.76 -8.73 -7.54
N PRO A 124 -12.02 -8.66 -8.05
CA PRO A 124 -12.28 -8.03 -9.34
C PRO A 124 -11.90 -6.55 -9.42
N GLU A 125 -12.13 -5.78 -8.35
CA GLU A 125 -11.82 -4.36 -8.31
C GLU A 125 -10.31 -4.10 -8.35
N LEU A 126 -9.49 -4.87 -7.63
CA LEU A 126 -8.02 -4.80 -7.71
C LEU A 126 -7.52 -5.16 -9.11
N ASN A 127 -8.02 -6.24 -9.71
CA ASN A 127 -7.67 -6.62 -11.08
C ASN A 127 -8.00 -5.50 -12.09
N LYS A 128 -9.18 -4.88 -11.95
CA LYS A 128 -9.59 -3.74 -12.78
C LYS A 128 -8.69 -2.53 -12.56
N SER A 129 -8.34 -2.23 -11.31
CA SER A 129 -7.47 -1.10 -10.97
C SER A 129 -6.06 -1.30 -11.52
N PHE A 130 -5.51 -2.53 -11.45
CA PHE A 130 -4.21 -2.83 -12.04
C PHE A 130 -4.22 -2.74 -13.56
N LYS A 131 -5.21 -3.31 -14.23
CA LYS A 131 -5.34 -3.18 -15.69
C LYS A 131 -5.42 -1.71 -16.14
N LYS A 132 -6.10 -0.86 -15.35
CA LYS A 132 -6.26 0.57 -15.63
C LYS A 132 -4.97 1.37 -15.38
N ASN A 133 -4.30 1.13 -14.26
CA ASN A 133 -3.14 1.92 -13.83
C ASN A 133 -1.81 1.36 -14.34
N GLY A 134 -1.80 0.10 -14.79
CA GLY A 134 -0.67 -0.57 -15.39
C GLY A 134 0.57 -0.52 -14.49
N THR A 135 1.65 0.03 -15.02
CA THR A 135 2.94 0.14 -14.32
C THR A 135 2.96 1.19 -13.22
N ASN A 136 1.94 2.05 -13.12
CA ASN A 136 1.78 2.96 -11.98
C ASN A 136 1.12 2.21 -10.81
N VAL A 137 1.87 1.29 -10.21
CA VAL A 137 1.41 0.45 -9.11
C VAL A 137 0.99 1.28 -7.90
N GLY A 138 1.65 2.42 -7.66
CA GLY A 138 1.26 3.37 -6.61
C GLY A 138 -0.17 3.89 -6.74
N ALA A 139 -0.67 4.04 -7.98
CA ALA A 139 -2.02 4.49 -8.29
C ALA A 139 -3.09 3.39 -8.29
N ILE A 140 -2.71 2.12 -8.04
CA ILE A 140 -3.68 1.06 -7.79
C ILE A 140 -4.43 1.37 -6.50
N ASP A 141 -5.75 1.29 -6.61
CA ASP A 141 -6.69 1.65 -5.55
C ASP A 141 -6.53 0.72 -4.34
N VAL A 142 -6.59 1.30 -3.14
CA VAL A 142 -6.69 0.55 -1.89
C VAL A 142 -8.16 0.42 -1.54
N ILE A 143 -8.64 -0.80 -1.39
CA ILE A 143 -10.07 -1.07 -1.18
C ILE A 143 -10.35 -1.05 0.32
N SER A 144 -11.24 -0.12 0.73
CA SER A 144 -11.65 0.00 2.13
C SER A 144 -12.26 -1.31 2.65
N GLY A 145 -11.75 -1.80 3.77
CA GLY A 145 -12.14 -3.10 4.35
C GLY A 145 -11.33 -4.29 3.82
N ALA A 146 -10.49 -4.09 2.79
CA ALA A 146 -9.56 -5.06 2.25
C ALA A 146 -8.16 -4.43 2.06
N THR A 147 -7.76 -3.56 2.99
CA THR A 147 -6.50 -2.81 2.92
C THR A 147 -5.30 -3.73 2.82
N ASP A 148 -5.21 -4.74 3.70
CA ASP A 148 -4.08 -5.68 3.71
C ASP A 148 -3.96 -6.42 2.37
N SER A 149 -5.07 -6.97 1.85
CA SER A 149 -5.10 -7.60 0.53
C SER A 149 -4.71 -6.65 -0.60
N SER A 150 -5.12 -5.38 -0.50
CA SER A 150 -4.76 -4.35 -1.50
C SER A 150 -3.26 -4.03 -1.47
N MET A 151 -2.65 -3.97 -0.29
CA MET A 151 -1.22 -3.71 -0.14
C MET A 151 -0.39 -4.91 -0.61
N THR A 152 -0.77 -6.14 -0.24
CA THR A 152 -0.16 -7.37 -0.77
C THR A 152 -0.24 -7.42 -2.29
N PHE A 153 -1.41 -7.08 -2.86
CA PHE A 153 -1.59 -7.01 -4.30
C PHE A 153 -0.66 -5.99 -4.97
N LYS A 154 -0.51 -4.80 -4.39
CA LYS A 154 0.43 -3.77 -4.90
C LYS A 154 1.87 -4.25 -4.86
N ASN A 155 2.30 -4.89 -3.77
CA ASN A 155 3.63 -5.51 -3.68
C ASN A 155 3.85 -6.52 -4.83
N TYR A 156 2.94 -7.46 -5.00
CA TYR A 156 3.09 -8.49 -6.04
C TYR A 156 3.02 -7.91 -7.46
N ALA A 157 2.15 -6.93 -7.70
CA ALA A 157 2.12 -6.18 -8.95
C ALA A 157 3.47 -5.49 -9.24
N GLN A 158 4.08 -4.86 -8.24
CA GLN A 158 5.39 -4.20 -8.37
C GLN A 158 6.50 -5.21 -8.69
N GLN A 159 6.49 -6.40 -8.07
CA GLN A 159 7.46 -7.46 -8.38
C GLN A 159 7.29 -7.99 -9.81
N LEU A 160 6.06 -8.16 -10.29
CA LEU A 160 5.79 -8.55 -11.68
C LEU A 160 6.23 -7.48 -12.69
N VAL A 161 6.05 -6.20 -12.37
CA VAL A 161 6.56 -5.09 -13.20
C VAL A 161 8.09 -5.11 -13.28
N GLN A 162 8.78 -5.31 -12.16
CA GLN A 162 10.24 -5.43 -12.14
C GLN A 162 10.73 -6.62 -12.97
N ALA A 163 10.11 -7.80 -12.80
CA ALA A 163 10.42 -8.97 -13.61
C ALA A 163 10.18 -8.71 -15.10
N ALA A 164 9.13 -7.97 -15.45
CA ALA A 164 8.86 -7.58 -16.83
C ALA A 164 9.87 -6.58 -17.40
N GLN A 165 10.36 -5.62 -16.61
CA GLN A 165 11.44 -4.72 -17.03
C GLN A 165 12.75 -5.49 -17.25
N ALA A 166 13.04 -6.48 -16.40
CA ALA A 166 14.19 -7.37 -16.52
C ALA A 166 14.05 -8.44 -17.62
N GLY A 167 12.83 -8.71 -18.09
CA GLY A 167 12.55 -9.83 -18.98
C GLY A 167 12.64 -11.21 -18.32
N ASP A 168 12.61 -11.28 -16.98
CA ASP A 168 12.69 -12.54 -16.25
C ASP A 168 11.31 -13.19 -16.14
N THR A 169 11.05 -14.21 -16.96
CA THR A 169 9.78 -14.94 -16.97
C THR A 169 9.73 -16.09 -15.96
N LYS A 170 10.78 -16.28 -15.14
CA LYS A 170 10.75 -17.29 -14.08
C LYS A 170 9.63 -16.93 -13.08
N PRO A 171 8.81 -17.90 -12.65
CA PRO A 171 7.83 -17.65 -11.60
C PRO A 171 8.50 -17.14 -10.33
N ILE A 172 8.01 -16.01 -9.81
CA ILE A 172 8.41 -15.49 -8.52
C ILE A 172 7.69 -16.32 -7.44
N GLU A 173 8.45 -16.86 -6.51
CA GLU A 173 7.90 -17.57 -5.36
C GLU A 173 7.96 -16.70 -4.10
N VAL A 174 6.84 -16.55 -3.41
CA VAL A 174 6.76 -15.81 -2.15
C VAL A 174 6.47 -16.77 -1.01
N ASN A 175 7.42 -16.95 -0.10
CA ASN A 175 7.26 -17.75 1.11
C ASN A 175 6.48 -17.00 2.20
N ASN A 176 5.24 -16.62 1.90
CA ASN A 176 4.35 -15.80 2.74
C ASN A 176 4.17 -16.31 4.17
N THR A 177 4.17 -17.63 4.39
CA THR A 177 4.05 -18.25 5.73
C THR A 177 5.40 -18.60 6.37
N GLY A 178 6.50 -18.37 5.65
CA GLY A 178 7.85 -18.63 6.12
C GLY A 178 8.26 -17.67 7.23
N LYS A 179 9.07 -18.17 8.17
CA LYS A 179 9.83 -17.28 9.07
C LYS A 179 10.86 -16.52 8.24
N MET A 180 11.10 -15.25 8.59
CA MET A 180 12.21 -14.50 8.01
C MET A 180 13.52 -15.20 8.39
N LYS A 181 14.42 -15.35 7.42
CA LYS A 181 15.75 -15.92 7.67
C LYS A 181 16.72 -14.80 8.04
N ASP A 182 17.68 -15.12 8.86
CA ASP A 182 18.69 -14.17 9.31
C ASP A 182 19.53 -13.67 8.14
N GLY A 183 19.91 -12.39 8.18
CA GLY A 183 20.66 -11.74 7.11
C GLY A 183 20.34 -10.27 6.97
N THR A 184 20.99 -9.63 6.00
CA THR A 184 20.71 -8.26 5.61
C THR A 184 20.16 -8.26 4.20
N TYR A 185 18.99 -7.64 4.04
CA TYR A 185 18.24 -7.60 2.79
C TYR A 185 18.21 -6.17 2.31
N THR A 186 18.51 -5.93 1.03
CA THR A 186 18.73 -4.60 0.50
C THR A 186 17.90 -4.35 -0.76
N LEU A 187 17.41 -3.13 -0.89
CA LEU A 187 16.64 -2.64 -2.01
C LEU A 187 17.09 -1.22 -2.35
N GLU A 188 17.25 -0.93 -3.64
CA GLU A 188 17.47 0.44 -4.10
C GLU A 188 16.67 0.74 -5.37
N GLU A 189 16.21 1.97 -5.51
CA GLU A 189 15.69 2.46 -6.77
C GLU A 189 16.84 2.79 -7.73
N LYS A 190 16.63 2.59 -9.03
CA LYS A 190 17.59 2.96 -10.06
C LYS A 190 17.49 4.43 -10.46
N ASN A 191 16.27 4.94 -10.60
CA ASN A 191 15.99 6.24 -11.18
C ASN A 191 15.68 7.29 -10.10
N TYR A 192 16.10 8.52 -10.36
CA TYR A 192 15.88 9.64 -9.46
C TYR A 192 14.55 10.34 -9.75
N PHE A 193 13.73 10.53 -8.71
CA PHE A 193 12.55 11.38 -8.71
C PHE A 193 12.77 12.60 -7.83
N ASN A 194 12.58 13.80 -8.39
CA ASN A 194 12.85 15.08 -7.72
C ASN A 194 14.27 15.18 -7.10
N GLY A 195 15.26 14.55 -7.75
CA GLY A 195 16.66 14.57 -7.33
C GLY A 195 17.04 13.50 -6.31
N TYR A 196 16.10 12.63 -5.91
CA TYR A 196 16.31 11.58 -4.92
C TYR A 196 15.93 10.20 -5.45
N ARG A 197 16.55 9.15 -4.91
CA ARG A 197 16.16 7.74 -5.09
C ARG A 197 16.12 7.05 -3.73
N VAL A 198 15.29 6.02 -3.58
CA VAL A 198 15.23 5.23 -2.35
C VAL A 198 16.44 4.30 -2.24
N THR A 199 16.97 4.21 -1.03
CA THR A 199 17.84 3.11 -0.56
C THR A 199 17.23 2.55 0.71
N PHE A 200 17.11 1.23 0.82
CA PHE A 200 16.47 0.59 1.96
C PHE A 200 17.15 -0.73 2.28
N SER A 201 17.53 -0.93 3.54
CA SER A 201 17.86 -2.26 4.06
C SER A 201 17.07 -2.62 5.31
N ILE A 202 16.89 -3.92 5.54
CA ILE A 202 16.51 -4.47 6.84
C ILE A 202 17.54 -5.51 7.27
N THR A 203 17.78 -5.61 8.57
CA THR A 203 18.57 -6.70 9.18
C THR A 203 17.63 -7.60 9.95
N VAL A 204 17.69 -8.91 9.70
CA VAL A 204 16.94 -9.94 10.40
C VAL A 204 17.88 -10.77 11.25
N LYS A 205 17.51 -10.98 12.53
CA LYS A 205 18.17 -11.90 13.46
C LYS A 205 17.11 -12.66 14.26
N ASP A 206 17.30 -13.96 14.45
CA ASP A 206 16.34 -14.85 15.09
C ASP A 206 14.92 -14.72 14.51
N GLY A 207 14.83 -14.50 13.20
CA GLY A 207 13.57 -14.28 12.49
C GLY A 207 12.82 -12.99 12.82
N LYS A 208 13.48 -12.00 13.41
CA LYS A 208 12.94 -10.65 13.70
C LYS A 208 13.73 -9.56 13.00
N ILE A 209 13.05 -8.51 12.56
CA ILE A 209 13.67 -7.29 12.02
C ILE A 209 14.32 -6.56 13.19
N THR A 210 15.66 -6.54 13.24
CA THR A 210 16.41 -5.80 14.27
C THR A 210 16.78 -4.39 13.83
N GLU A 211 16.88 -4.16 12.52
CA GLU A 211 17.24 -2.86 11.95
C GLU A 211 16.42 -2.58 10.69
N SER A 212 16.11 -1.31 10.47
CA SER A 212 15.45 -0.78 9.28
C SER A 212 16.16 0.52 8.90
N ASN A 213 16.73 0.57 7.69
CA ASN A 213 17.53 1.67 7.19
C ASN A 213 16.98 2.15 5.85
N TYR A 214 15.75 2.67 5.86
CA TYR A 214 15.16 3.37 4.73
C TYR A 214 15.64 4.81 4.68
N ASP A 215 16.01 5.27 3.49
CA ASP A 215 16.30 6.67 3.20
C ASP A 215 16.00 6.99 1.73
N ASN A 216 15.98 8.29 1.43
CA ASN A 216 16.01 8.83 0.09
C ASN A 216 17.36 9.54 -0.07
N VAL A 217 18.17 9.17 -1.05
CA VAL A 217 19.50 9.75 -1.26
C VAL A 217 19.61 10.48 -2.58
N ASN A 218 20.39 11.55 -2.62
CA ASN A 218 20.64 12.30 -3.85
C ASN A 218 21.75 11.63 -4.70
N LYS A 219 22.17 12.27 -5.79
CA LYS A 219 23.22 11.74 -6.69
C LYS A 219 24.60 11.63 -6.03
N ASP A 220 24.85 12.42 -5.00
CA ASP A 220 26.10 12.38 -4.22
C ASP A 220 26.03 11.36 -3.07
N GLY A 221 24.92 10.61 -2.96
CA GLY A 221 24.67 9.69 -1.85
C GLY A 221 24.27 10.37 -0.54
N LYS A 222 24.00 11.68 -0.54
CA LYS A 222 23.58 12.41 0.67
C LYS A 222 22.12 12.13 0.99
N SER A 223 21.87 11.86 2.27
CA SER A 223 20.53 11.64 2.82
C SER A 223 19.63 12.85 2.64
N LYS A 224 18.37 12.61 2.28
CA LYS A 224 17.33 13.64 2.20
C LYS A 224 17.02 14.26 3.56
N THR A 225 17.30 13.55 4.65
CA THR A 225 17.22 14.12 6.01
C THR A 225 18.23 15.26 6.23
N GLN A 226 19.31 15.32 5.44
CA GLN A 226 20.32 16.37 5.52
C GLN A 226 19.99 17.58 4.62
N ASP A 227 19.01 17.48 3.72
CA ASP A 227 18.57 18.60 2.89
C ASP A 227 17.64 19.54 3.68
N THR A 228 18.24 20.54 4.31
CA THR A 228 17.54 21.56 5.11
C THR A 228 16.54 22.38 4.29
N LYS A 229 16.78 22.56 2.99
CA LYS A 229 15.87 23.30 2.11
C LYS A 229 14.64 22.46 1.78
N TYR A 230 14.82 21.18 1.45
CA TYR A 230 13.70 20.26 1.23
C TYR A 230 12.85 20.13 2.49
N GLU A 231 13.51 19.91 3.63
CA GLU A 231 12.90 19.84 4.96
C GLU A 231 12.00 21.06 5.25
N ALA A 232 12.54 22.27 5.13
CA ALA A 232 11.80 23.51 5.35
C ALA A 232 10.60 23.66 4.39
N ASN A 233 10.80 23.36 3.11
CA ASN A 233 9.76 23.47 2.09
C ASN A 233 8.61 22.47 2.34
N MET A 234 8.94 21.22 2.66
CA MET A 234 7.94 20.19 2.92
C MET A 234 7.14 20.50 4.20
N LYS A 235 7.81 20.91 5.28
CA LYS A 235 7.14 21.31 6.53
C LYS A 235 6.18 22.48 6.35
N LYS A 236 6.52 23.46 5.51
CA LYS A 236 5.64 24.61 5.25
C LYS A 236 4.25 24.15 4.78
N VAL A 237 4.22 23.18 3.87
CA VAL A 237 3.00 22.67 3.22
C VAL A 237 2.35 21.54 4.05
N ASN A 238 3.14 20.55 4.45
CA ASN A 238 2.64 19.28 4.97
C ASN A 238 2.81 19.10 6.48
N LYS A 239 3.45 20.05 7.17
CA LYS A 239 3.75 20.03 8.62
C LYS A 239 4.69 18.90 9.09
N VAL A 240 5.21 18.10 8.18
CA VAL A 240 6.20 17.05 8.40
C VAL A 240 7.28 17.13 7.31
N GLY A 241 8.51 16.76 7.62
CA GLY A 241 9.63 16.69 6.67
C GLY A 241 10.39 15.36 6.75
N PRO A 242 11.36 15.13 5.85
CA PRO A 242 12.22 13.95 5.86
C PRO A 242 12.87 13.66 7.22
N LYS A 243 13.22 14.68 8.01
CA LYS A 243 13.82 14.48 9.34
C LYS A 243 12.88 13.81 10.33
N GLU A 244 11.56 13.89 10.14
CA GLU A 244 10.59 13.24 11.02
C GLU A 244 10.13 11.90 10.44
N TYR A 245 9.62 11.89 9.20
CA TYR A 245 8.94 10.71 8.70
C TYR A 245 9.90 9.54 8.45
N ILE A 246 11.16 9.80 8.06
CA ILE A 246 12.13 8.73 7.75
C ILE A 246 12.50 7.96 9.05
N PRO A 247 12.92 8.63 10.15
CA PRO A 247 13.15 7.93 11.40
C PRO A 247 11.89 7.25 11.97
N GLU A 248 10.72 7.89 11.85
CA GLU A 248 9.45 7.36 12.36
C GLU A 248 9.08 6.03 11.67
N LEU A 249 9.15 5.97 10.34
CA LEU A 249 8.84 4.77 9.57
C LEU A 249 9.79 3.62 9.90
N ASN A 250 11.10 3.89 9.96
CA ASN A 250 12.10 2.89 10.31
C ASN A 250 11.86 2.31 11.72
N LYS A 251 11.65 3.19 12.71
CA LYS A 251 11.32 2.77 14.08
C LYS A 251 10.02 1.97 14.12
N SER A 252 9.02 2.39 13.36
CA SER A 252 7.72 1.72 13.29
C SER A 252 7.85 0.31 12.73
N LEU A 253 8.61 0.09 11.66
CA LEU A 253 8.81 -1.26 11.11
C LEU A 253 9.51 -2.20 12.10
N VAL A 254 10.57 -1.73 12.77
CA VAL A 254 11.25 -2.51 13.81
C VAL A 254 10.31 -2.81 14.98
N ALA A 255 9.47 -1.87 15.40
CA ALA A 255 8.53 -2.11 16.49
C ALA A 255 7.38 -3.06 16.11
N LYS A 256 6.85 -2.93 14.89
CA LYS A 256 5.64 -3.62 14.43
C LYS A 256 5.92 -4.98 13.80
N GLN A 257 7.17 -5.22 13.35
CA GLN A 257 7.64 -6.46 12.70
C GLN A 257 6.85 -6.85 11.44
N SER A 258 6.05 -5.94 10.89
CA SER A 258 5.15 -6.20 9.78
C SER A 258 4.87 -4.89 9.04
N PRO A 259 5.17 -4.81 7.73
CA PRO A 259 4.93 -3.60 6.93
C PRO A 259 3.46 -3.17 6.93
N ALA A 260 2.52 -4.12 6.85
CA ALA A 260 1.07 -3.85 6.89
C ALA A 260 0.60 -3.17 8.20
N LYS A 261 1.38 -3.25 9.28
CA LYS A 261 1.08 -2.63 10.58
C LYS A 261 1.81 -1.30 10.81
N VAL A 262 2.62 -0.86 9.84
CA VAL A 262 3.30 0.42 9.89
C VAL A 262 2.27 1.51 9.59
N ASP A 263 2.12 2.42 10.55
CA ASP A 263 1.21 3.55 10.42
C ASP A 263 1.74 4.53 9.37
N VAL A 264 0.83 5.03 8.53
CA VAL A 264 1.12 6.08 7.56
C VAL A 264 1.37 7.39 8.29
N VAL A 265 2.46 8.08 7.95
CA VAL A 265 2.79 9.38 8.54
C VAL A 265 1.96 10.46 7.83
N SER A 266 1.11 11.16 8.59
CA SER A 266 0.27 12.24 8.07
C SER A 266 1.12 13.35 7.46
N GLY A 267 0.82 13.77 6.23
CA GLY A 267 1.62 14.73 5.47
C GLY A 267 2.79 14.12 4.68
N ALA A 268 3.08 12.83 4.88
CA ALA A 268 4.08 12.07 4.13
C ALA A 268 3.51 10.76 3.53
N THR A 269 2.21 10.72 3.26
CA THR A 269 1.48 9.50 2.82
C THR A 269 2.16 8.77 1.66
N HIS A 270 2.54 9.47 0.60
CA HIS A 270 3.21 8.83 -0.54
C HIS A 270 4.56 8.19 -0.18
N SER A 271 5.31 8.83 0.71
CA SER A 271 6.58 8.29 1.23
C SER A 271 6.35 7.09 2.15
N SER A 272 5.28 7.10 2.95
CA SER A 272 4.89 5.94 3.77
C SER A 272 4.42 4.77 2.91
N ASP A 273 3.62 5.00 1.88
CA ASP A 273 3.16 3.94 0.97
C ASP A 273 4.34 3.28 0.24
N THR A 274 5.30 4.08 -0.22
CA THR A 274 6.53 3.58 -0.86
C THR A 274 7.39 2.78 0.13
N PHE A 275 7.53 3.27 1.36
CA PHE A 275 8.22 2.54 2.43
C PHE A 275 7.58 1.18 2.69
N ILE A 276 6.25 1.12 2.86
CA ILE A 276 5.53 -0.13 3.14
C ILE A 276 5.69 -1.10 1.97
N LEU A 277 5.51 -0.62 0.74
CA LEU A 277 5.67 -1.43 -0.48
C LEU A 277 7.06 -2.07 -0.59
N TYR A 278 8.12 -1.31 -0.31
CA TYR A 278 9.49 -1.82 -0.38
C TYR A 278 9.88 -2.66 0.84
N ALA A 279 9.34 -2.34 2.02
CA ALA A 279 9.49 -3.19 3.20
C ALA A 279 8.86 -4.57 2.97
N ASP A 280 7.71 -4.66 2.31
CA ASP A 280 7.09 -5.94 1.94
C ASP A 280 7.98 -6.77 1.01
N GLN A 281 8.64 -6.14 0.02
CA GLN A 281 9.59 -6.85 -0.85
C GLN A 281 10.81 -7.37 -0.09
N LEU A 282 11.34 -6.56 0.84
CA LEU A 282 12.45 -6.96 1.71
C LEU A 282 12.03 -8.10 2.65
N VAL A 283 10.80 -8.09 3.18
CA VAL A 283 10.26 -9.20 3.98
C VAL A 283 10.11 -10.46 3.12
N ASN A 284 9.61 -10.38 1.89
CA ASN A 284 9.53 -11.53 1.00
C ASN A 284 10.93 -12.11 0.69
N ALA A 285 11.91 -11.24 0.43
CA ALA A 285 13.30 -11.65 0.26
C ALA A 285 13.84 -12.33 1.53
N ALA A 286 13.52 -11.81 2.71
CA ALA A 286 13.90 -12.41 3.99
C ALA A 286 13.26 -13.77 4.26
N GLN A 287 11.98 -13.94 3.95
CA GLN A 287 11.29 -15.23 4.06
C GLN A 287 11.87 -16.28 3.09
N ASN A 288 12.36 -15.83 1.94
CA ASN A 288 13.06 -16.68 0.98
C ASN A 288 14.54 -16.92 1.36
N GLY A 289 15.15 -16.04 2.17
CA GLY A 289 16.60 -16.01 2.40
C GLY A 289 17.41 -15.47 1.22
N ASN A 290 16.78 -14.69 0.35
CA ASN A 290 17.43 -14.13 -0.82
C ASN A 290 18.11 -12.80 -0.46
N THR A 291 19.42 -12.83 -0.22
CA THR A 291 20.20 -11.63 0.14
C THR A 291 20.68 -10.82 -1.07
N ASN A 292 20.33 -11.22 -2.30
CA ASN A 292 20.62 -10.44 -3.48
C ASN A 292 19.92 -9.07 -3.39
N LYS A 293 20.66 -8.02 -3.72
CA LYS A 293 20.11 -6.66 -3.76
C LYS A 293 18.97 -6.58 -4.78
N ILE A 294 17.82 -6.09 -4.33
CA ILE A 294 16.67 -5.79 -5.18
C ILE A 294 16.92 -4.43 -5.83
N GLU A 295 17.12 -4.39 -7.14
CA GLU A 295 17.17 -3.14 -7.90
C GLU A 295 15.78 -2.87 -8.50
N VAL A 296 15.14 -1.78 -8.07
CA VAL A 296 13.84 -1.35 -8.59
C VAL A 296 14.07 -0.34 -9.71
N ASP A 297 13.80 -0.72 -10.96
CA ASP A 297 13.80 0.19 -12.12
C ASP A 297 12.53 1.08 -12.12
N ASN A 298 12.38 1.86 -11.06
CA ASN A 298 11.21 2.68 -10.77
C ASN A 298 10.89 3.64 -11.92
N ILE A 299 9.63 3.65 -12.35
CA ILE A 299 9.17 4.48 -13.46
C ILE A 299 8.91 5.89 -12.96
N VAL A 300 9.50 6.87 -13.64
CA VAL A 300 9.36 8.28 -13.31
C VAL A 300 8.57 8.99 -14.39
N TYR A 301 7.54 9.73 -14.00
CA TYR A 301 6.71 10.55 -14.88
C TYR A 301 6.93 12.05 -14.63
N LYS A 302 6.82 12.87 -15.67
CA LYS A 302 6.81 14.35 -15.62
C LYS A 302 5.59 14.94 -16.32
#